data_AF-A0A3A9K4K3-F1
#
_entry.id   AF-A0A3A9K4K3-F1
#
_cell.length_a   1.000
_cell.length_b   1.000
_cell.length_c   1.000
_cell.angle_alpha   90.00
_cell.angle_beta   90.00
_cell.angle_gamma   90.00
#
_symmetry.space_group_name_H-M   'P 1'
#
loop_
_entity.id
_entity.type
_entity.pdbx_description
1 polymer ?
#
loop_
_entity_poly.entity_id
_entity_poly.type
_entity_poly.pdbx_seq_one_letter_code
_entity_poly.pdbx_strand_id
1 'polypeptide(L)'
;MKSSDDTFVYVKERIKDNLINLRKERGMSQRDLAGDIGLSQSFINMIEQGKRDLHIKTLHKIATYYDVQIHDLVCIDKNYENLNNIDNDFKNKQYSNTVVDFLNQVPESTLEAIARAYISGKKER
;
A
#
# COMPACT_ATOMS: atom_id res chain seq x y z
N MET A 1 -11.71 18.03 -7.07
CA MET A 1 -11.62 17.05 -5.97
C MET A 1 -12.64 15.97 -6.23
N LYS A 2 -12.24 14.69 -6.34
CA LYS A 2 -13.20 13.58 -6.33
C LYS A 2 -13.84 13.55 -4.94
N SER A 3 -15.15 13.30 -4.84
CA SER A 3 -15.85 13.29 -3.56
C SER A 3 -15.34 12.15 -2.67
N SER A 4 -15.54 12.23 -1.36
CA SER A 4 -15.16 11.15 -0.42
C SER A 4 -15.83 9.81 -0.78
N ASP A 5 -17.03 9.85 -1.36
CA ASP A 5 -17.76 8.67 -1.84
C ASP A 5 -17.08 8.03 -3.07
N ASP A 6 -16.57 8.85 -4.01
CA ASP A 6 -15.84 8.34 -5.18
C ASP A 6 -14.56 7.59 -4.79
N THR A 7 -13.90 8.05 -3.73
CA THR A 7 -12.65 7.44 -3.23
C THR A 7 -12.93 6.05 -2.67
N PHE A 8 -13.99 5.90 -1.88
CA PHE A 8 -14.31 4.62 -1.24
C PHE A 8 -14.81 3.57 -2.25
N VAL A 9 -15.60 4.00 -3.23
CA VAL A 9 -16.03 3.15 -4.36
C VAL A 9 -14.82 2.63 -5.12
N TYR A 10 -13.85 3.49 -5.39
CA TYR A 10 -12.63 3.11 -6.12
C TYR A 10 -11.77 2.09 -5.35
N VAL A 11 -11.57 2.27 -4.04
CA VAL A 11 -10.80 1.33 -3.20
C VAL A 11 -11.45 -0.05 -3.19
N LYS A 12 -12.77 -0.11 -3.08
CA LYS A 12 -13.53 -1.38 -3.08
C LYS A 12 -13.34 -2.16 -4.38
N GLU A 13 -13.42 -1.47 -5.51
CA GLU A 13 -13.21 -2.05 -6.83
C GLU A 13 -11.79 -2.61 -7.00
N ARG A 14 -10.78 -1.93 -6.44
CA ARG A 14 -9.39 -2.41 -6.45
C ARG A 14 -9.19 -3.67 -5.64
N ILE A 15 -9.74 -3.73 -4.43
CA ILE A 15 -9.62 -4.92 -3.59
C ILE A 15 -10.26 -6.13 -4.28
N LYS A 16 -11.43 -5.92 -4.90
CA LYS A 16 -12.12 -6.93 -5.71
C LYS A 16 -11.20 -7.47 -6.80
N ASP A 17 -10.65 -6.59 -7.64
CA ASP A 17 -9.82 -6.99 -8.78
C ASP A 17 -8.53 -7.69 -8.35
N ASN A 18 -7.85 -7.17 -7.34
CA ASN A 18 -6.61 -7.73 -6.81
C ASN A 18 -6.83 -9.13 -6.21
N LEU A 19 -7.93 -9.33 -5.48
CA LEU A 19 -8.29 -10.65 -4.95
C LEU A 19 -8.54 -11.68 -6.07
N ILE A 20 -9.26 -11.26 -7.12
CA ILE A 20 -9.53 -12.13 -8.28
C ILE A 20 -8.22 -12.54 -8.96
N ASN A 21 -7.29 -11.60 -9.14
CA ASN A 21 -6.00 -11.85 -9.78
C ASN A 21 -5.18 -12.86 -8.97
N LEU A 22 -4.96 -12.59 -7.68
CA LEU A 22 -4.23 -13.48 -6.78
C LEU A 22 -4.79 -14.91 -6.77
N ARG A 23 -6.13 -15.03 -6.75
CA ARG A 23 -6.81 -16.32 -6.78
C ARG A 23 -6.57 -17.06 -8.10
N LYS A 24 -6.70 -16.35 -9.22
CA LYS A 24 -6.54 -16.95 -10.56
C LYS A 24 -5.08 -17.30 -10.88
N GLU A 25 -4.12 -16.51 -10.43
CA GLU A 25 -2.68 -16.79 -10.57
C GLU A 25 -2.29 -18.10 -9.87
N ARG A 26 -2.95 -18.43 -8.76
CA ARG A 26 -2.79 -19.72 -8.07
C ARG A 26 -3.70 -20.84 -8.61
N GLY A 27 -4.45 -20.60 -9.68
CA GLY A 27 -5.35 -21.61 -10.27
C GLY A 27 -6.53 -22.02 -9.37
N MET A 28 -6.90 -21.18 -8.40
CA MET A 28 -7.88 -21.53 -7.38
C MET A 28 -9.31 -21.17 -7.79
N SER A 29 -10.30 -21.96 -7.37
CA SER A 29 -11.71 -21.55 -7.38
C SER A 29 -12.04 -20.67 -6.17
N GLN A 30 -13.18 -19.96 -6.21
CA GLN A 30 -13.67 -19.21 -5.04
C GLN A 30 -13.88 -20.12 -3.82
N ARG A 31 -14.24 -21.39 -4.04
CA ARG A 31 -14.45 -22.37 -2.98
C ARG A 31 -13.13 -22.76 -2.33
N ASP A 32 -12.07 -22.92 -3.12
CA ASP A 32 -10.76 -23.30 -2.61
C ASP A 32 -10.21 -22.17 -1.72
N LEU A 33 -10.25 -20.93 -2.22
CA LEU A 33 -9.86 -19.76 -1.42
C LEU A 33 -10.69 -19.68 -0.12
N ALA A 34 -12.00 -19.81 -0.22
CA ALA A 34 -12.89 -19.76 0.94
C ALA A 34 -12.53 -20.83 1.98
N GLY A 35 -12.25 -22.05 1.55
CA GLY A 35 -11.82 -23.14 2.42
C GLY A 35 -10.51 -22.81 3.13
N ASP A 36 -9.51 -22.37 2.38
CA ASP A 36 -8.17 -22.10 2.90
C ASP A 36 -8.15 -20.95 3.93
N ILE A 37 -8.94 -19.90 3.68
CA ILE A 37 -9.03 -18.76 4.59
C ILE A 37 -10.25 -18.86 5.53
N GLY A 38 -10.87 -20.02 5.69
CA GLY A 38 -11.97 -20.25 6.63
C GLY A 38 -13.12 -19.23 6.52
N LEU A 39 -13.56 -18.94 5.29
CA LEU A 39 -14.72 -18.12 4.96
C LEU A 39 -15.71 -18.94 4.13
N SER A 40 -16.91 -18.41 3.89
CA SER A 40 -17.85 -19.05 2.97
C SER A 40 -17.57 -18.67 1.52
N GLN A 41 -17.81 -19.59 0.58
CA GLN A 41 -17.69 -19.30 -0.86
C GLN A 41 -18.63 -18.16 -1.30
N SER A 42 -19.83 -18.07 -0.71
CA SER A 42 -20.75 -16.95 -0.93
C SER A 42 -20.15 -15.61 -0.49
N PHE A 43 -19.41 -15.57 0.62
CA PHE A 43 -18.72 -14.37 1.09
C PHE A 43 -17.63 -13.93 0.11
N ILE A 44 -16.80 -14.85 -0.37
CA ILE A 44 -15.81 -14.58 -1.43
C ILE A 44 -16.50 -14.06 -2.69
N ASN A 45 -17.58 -14.70 -3.12
CA ASN A 45 -18.33 -14.24 -4.30
C ASN A 45 -18.88 -12.81 -4.14
N MET A 46 -19.41 -12.44 -2.97
CA MET A 46 -19.88 -11.06 -2.74
C MET A 46 -18.74 -10.04 -2.79
N ILE A 47 -17.55 -10.39 -2.32
CA ILE A 47 -16.35 -9.55 -2.43
C ILE A 47 -15.96 -9.39 -3.90
N GLU A 48 -15.85 -10.51 -4.63
CA GLU A 48 -15.47 -10.52 -6.05
C GLU A 48 -16.52 -9.87 -6.97
N GLN A 49 -17.73 -9.61 -6.45
CA GLN A 49 -18.78 -8.84 -7.13
C GLN A 49 -18.81 -7.36 -6.69
N GLY A 50 -17.98 -6.92 -5.75
CA GLY A 50 -18.00 -5.57 -5.19
C GLY A 50 -19.22 -5.27 -4.31
N LYS A 51 -20.00 -6.29 -3.95
CA LYS A 51 -21.26 -6.17 -3.19
C LYS A 51 -21.07 -6.12 -1.68
N ARG A 52 -19.86 -6.37 -1.20
CA ARG A 52 -19.54 -6.41 0.23
C ARG A 52 -18.24 -5.67 0.54
N ASP A 53 -18.31 -4.82 1.55
CA ASP A 53 -17.13 -4.21 2.16
C ASP A 53 -16.37 -5.22 3.01
N LEU A 54 -15.05 -5.13 2.95
CA LEU A 54 -14.15 -5.96 3.73
C LEU A 54 -13.77 -5.24 5.01
N HIS A 55 -13.96 -5.93 6.14
CA HIS A 55 -13.33 -5.51 7.38
C HIS A 55 -11.81 -5.70 7.30
N ILE A 56 -11.07 -4.85 8.01
CA ILE A 56 -9.60 -4.90 8.05
C ILE A 56 -9.06 -6.28 8.45
N LYS A 57 -9.77 -6.99 9.35
CA LYS A 57 -9.42 -8.35 9.77
C LYS A 57 -9.44 -9.34 8.59
N THR A 58 -10.39 -9.20 7.68
CA THR A 58 -10.48 -10.06 6.50
C THR A 58 -9.41 -9.69 5.47
N LEU A 59 -9.16 -8.39 5.26
CA LEU A 59 -8.03 -7.92 4.44
C LEU A 59 -6.69 -8.50 4.95
N HIS A 60 -6.44 -8.44 6.26
CA HIS A 60 -5.26 -9.04 6.86
C HIS A 60 -5.18 -10.55 6.61
N LYS A 61 -6.31 -11.27 6.74
CA LYS A 61 -6.36 -12.72 6.50
C LYS A 61 -5.99 -13.07 5.06
N ILE A 62 -6.52 -12.32 4.10
CA ILE A 62 -6.20 -12.47 2.67
C ILE A 62 -4.71 -12.17 2.45
N ALA A 63 -4.22 -11.04 2.97
CA ALA A 63 -2.82 -10.63 2.83
C ALA A 63 -1.85 -11.70 3.36
N THR A 64 -2.12 -12.22 4.56
CA THR A 64 -1.33 -13.30 5.18
C THR A 64 -1.35 -14.58 4.35
N TYR A 65 -2.51 -14.96 3.81
CA TYR A 65 -2.64 -16.17 2.99
C TYR A 65 -1.88 -16.08 1.66
N TYR A 66 -1.86 -14.89 1.05
CA TYR A 66 -1.14 -14.66 -0.19
C TYR A 66 0.33 -14.28 0.00
N ASP A 67 0.78 -14.09 1.25
CA ASP A 67 2.11 -13.56 1.59
C ASP A 67 2.39 -12.21 0.91
N VAL A 68 1.41 -11.31 0.99
CA VAL A 68 1.46 -9.95 0.44
C VAL A 68 1.14 -8.93 1.53
N GLN A 69 1.47 -7.67 1.30
CA GLN A 69 1.06 -6.60 2.19
C GLN A 69 -0.40 -6.21 1.95
N ILE A 70 -1.06 -5.65 2.97
CA ILE A 70 -2.41 -5.07 2.80
C ILE A 70 -2.40 -4.00 1.70
N HIS A 71 -1.30 -3.23 1.60
CA HIS A 71 -1.02 -2.30 0.52
C HIS A 71 -1.30 -2.91 -0.86
N ASP A 72 -0.83 -4.13 -1.12
CA ASP A 72 -0.96 -4.79 -2.43
C ASP A 72 -2.42 -5.11 -2.76
N LEU A 73 -3.27 -5.29 -1.73
CA LEU A 73 -4.69 -5.53 -1.89
C LEU A 73 -5.47 -4.23 -2.17
N VAL A 74 -5.08 -3.11 -1.56
CA VAL A 74 -5.81 -1.83 -1.67
C VAL A 74 -5.27 -0.88 -2.73
N CYS A 75 -4.06 -1.11 -3.26
CA CYS A 75 -3.35 -0.07 -3.99
C CYS A 75 -4.09 0.42 -5.23
N ILE A 76 -4.19 1.74 -5.32
CA ILE A 76 -4.97 2.52 -6.28
C ILE A 76 -4.22 2.68 -7.61
N ASP A 77 -2.89 2.55 -7.57
CA ASP A 77 -1.98 2.68 -8.69
C ASP A 77 -0.89 1.61 -8.60
N LYS A 78 -0.66 0.88 -9.69
CA LYS A 78 0.55 0.03 -9.85
C LYS A 78 1.85 0.85 -9.89
N ASN A 79 1.77 2.18 -9.84
CA ASN A 79 2.92 3.09 -9.79
C ASN A 79 3.54 3.26 -8.39
N TYR A 80 3.05 2.55 -7.36
CA TYR A 80 3.76 2.44 -6.08
C TYR A 80 4.92 1.43 -6.09
N GLU A 81 5.17 0.74 -7.22
CA GLU A 81 6.38 -0.04 -7.55
C GLU A 81 7.68 0.78 -7.51
N ASN A 82 7.65 1.96 -6.90
CA ASN A 82 8.78 2.85 -6.86
C ASN A 82 8.87 3.68 -5.58
N LEU A 83 8.65 3.02 -4.43
CA LEU A 83 9.29 3.46 -3.19
C LEU A 83 10.83 3.45 -3.33
N ASN A 84 11.39 2.58 -4.19
CA ASN A 84 12.79 2.64 -4.62
C ASN A 84 13.11 3.87 -5.49
N ASN A 85 12.11 4.52 -6.13
CA ASN A 85 12.31 5.82 -6.79
C ASN A 85 12.07 7.01 -5.89
N ILE A 86 11.57 6.88 -4.66
CA ILE A 86 11.66 8.00 -3.71
C ILE A 86 13.16 8.31 -3.52
N ASP A 87 13.98 7.28 -3.34
CA ASP A 87 15.43 7.40 -3.36
C ASP A 87 15.94 7.99 -4.68
N ASN A 88 15.40 7.60 -5.84
CA ASN A 88 15.88 8.13 -7.12
C ASN A 88 15.45 9.57 -7.39
N ASP A 89 14.32 10.05 -6.89
CA ASP A 89 13.89 11.46 -7.03
C ASP A 89 14.69 12.38 -6.09
N PHE A 90 15.09 11.87 -4.91
CA PHE A 90 16.08 12.52 -4.04
C PHE A 90 17.50 12.49 -4.64
N LYS A 91 17.93 11.36 -5.25
CA LYS A 91 19.24 11.23 -5.92
C LYS A 91 19.33 12.02 -7.23
N ASN A 92 18.22 12.20 -7.95
CA ASN A 92 18.17 12.98 -9.20
C ASN A 92 18.01 14.48 -8.98
N LYS A 93 17.67 14.91 -7.76
CA LYS A 93 17.81 16.31 -7.39
C LYS A 93 19.30 16.59 -7.27
N GLN A 94 19.86 17.27 -8.27
CA GLN A 94 21.26 17.71 -8.23
C GLN A 94 21.41 18.81 -7.18
N TYR A 95 21.49 18.40 -5.92
CA TYR A 95 21.91 19.28 -4.85
C TYR A 95 23.33 19.75 -5.17
N SER A 96 23.60 21.04 -4.97
CA SER A 96 24.95 21.56 -5.13
C SER A 96 25.94 20.68 -4.38
N ASN A 97 27.07 20.32 -5.02
CA ASN A 97 28.11 19.50 -4.40
C ASN A 97 28.51 20.04 -3.02
N THR A 98 28.50 21.37 -2.84
CA THR A 98 28.78 22.03 -1.56
C THR A 98 27.81 21.64 -0.44
N VAL A 99 26.53 21.43 -0.77
CA VAL A 99 25.52 21.01 0.21
C VAL A 99 25.73 19.54 0.58
N VAL A 100 26.01 18.68 -0.41
CA VAL A 100 26.28 17.25 -0.18
C VAL A 100 27.54 17.05 0.66
N ASP A 101 28.61 17.78 0.34
CA ASP A 101 29.87 17.75 1.07
C ASP A 101 29.71 18.22 2.52
N PHE A 102 28.88 19.24 2.75
CA PHE A 102 28.54 19.69 4.09
C PHE A 102 27.78 18.61 4.86
N LEU A 103 26.73 18.01 4.27
CA LEU A 103 25.93 16.99 4.94
C LEU A 103 26.76 15.75 5.32
N ASN A 104 27.72 15.36 4.49
CA ASN A 104 28.63 14.24 4.78
C ASN A 104 29.60 14.51 5.93
N GLN A 105 29.80 15.77 6.32
CA GLN A 105 30.62 16.16 7.48
C GLN A 105 29.79 16.28 8.77
N VAL A 106 28.46 16.23 8.68
CA VAL A 106 27.57 16.32 9.83
C VAL A 106 27.39 14.93 10.44
N PRO A 107 27.57 14.77 11.77
CA PRO A 107 27.29 13.50 12.44
C PRO A 107 25.85 13.03 12.24
N GLU A 108 25.66 11.72 12.04
CA GLU A 108 24.37 11.08 11.81
C GLU A 108 23.31 11.50 12.85
N SER A 109 23.69 11.53 14.13
CA SER A 109 22.80 11.90 15.24
C SER A 109 22.22 13.31 15.10
N THR A 110 22.99 14.25 14.54
CA THR A 110 22.55 15.62 14.28
C THR A 110 21.58 15.67 13.11
N LEU A 111 21.83 14.90 12.05
CA LEU A 111 20.90 14.78 10.91
C LEU A 111 19.55 14.20 11.37
N GLU A 112 19.59 13.18 12.22
CA GLU A 112 18.37 12.59 12.78
C GLU A 112 17.57 13.60 13.63
N ALA A 113 18.25 14.42 14.43
CA ALA A 113 17.59 15.44 15.25
C ALA A 113 16.90 16.51 14.38
N ILE A 114 17.57 16.97 13.33
CA ILE A 114 17.02 17.94 12.37
C ILE A 114 15.81 17.35 11.63
N ALA A 115 15.90 16.11 11.17
CA ALA A 115 14.81 15.43 10.48
C ALA A 115 13.58 15.29 11.40
N ARG A 116 13.79 14.88 12.65
CA ARG A 116 12.72 14.78 13.65
C ARG A 116 12.02 16.13 13.87
N ALA A 117 12.79 17.21 14.05
CA ALA A 117 12.24 18.56 14.26
C ALA A 117 11.45 19.08 13.04
N TYR A 118 11.92 18.81 11.82
CA TYR A 118 11.22 19.19 10.59
C TYR A 118 9.88 18.46 10.45
N ILE A 119 9.86 17.15 10.70
CA ILE A 119 8.65 16.32 10.60
C ILE A 119 7.62 16.72 11.65
N SER A 120 8.05 17.00 12.88
CA SER A 120 7.14 17.45 13.95
C SER A 120 6.55 18.84 13.66
N GLY A 121 7.37 19.78 13.18
CA GLY A 121 6.90 21.14 12.87
C GLY A 121 5.95 21.24 11.67
N LYS A 122 5.96 20.25 10.78
CA LYS A 122 5.04 20.19 9.62
C LYS A 122 3.66 19.60 9.98
N LYS A 123 3.54 18.95 11.14
CA LYS A 123 2.31 18.30 11.62
C LYS A 123 1.35 19.28 12.31
N GLU A 124 1.82 20.48 12.63
CA GLU A 124 1.07 21.55 13.32
C GLU A 124 0.58 22.67 12.39
N ARG A 125 0.76 22.52 11.06
CA ARG A 125 0.26 23.44 10.03
C ARG A 125 -0.81 22.81 9.16
#